data_AF-A0A9W9ZA44-F1
#
_entry.id   AF-A0A9W9ZA44-F1
#
_cell.length_a   1.000
_cell.length_b   1.000
_cell.length_c   1.000
_cell.angle_alpha   90.00
_cell.angle_beta   90.00
_cell.angle_gamma   90.00
#
_symmetry.space_group_name_H-M   'P 1'
#
loop_
_entity.id
_entity.type
_entity.pdbx_description
1 polymer ?
#
loop_
_entity_poly.entity_id
_entity_poly.type
_entity_poly.pdbx_seq_one_letter_code
_entity_poly.pdbx_strand_id
1 'polypeptide(L)'
;MTNHCRLIKSQDPRGRFATAVQFYRQSDGFTKIHKLAQQLFKDYGPIYKENVSDKTPVVHIMEPADIETVFRAEGKYPHRPPLDGMIKHREKKGQFLGFENISGLKNGREYVRLWPLN
;
A
#
# COMPACT_ATOMS: atom_id res chain seq x y z
N MET A 1 -19.97 22.68 -10.25
CA MET A 1 -18.92 21.64 -10.41
C MET A 1 -17.62 22.21 -9.86
N THR A 2 -17.40 22.06 -8.55
CA THR A 2 -16.27 22.71 -7.88
C THR A 2 -15.10 21.73 -7.85
N ASN A 3 -14.10 21.96 -8.70
CA ASN A 3 -12.83 21.25 -8.68
C ASN A 3 -12.05 21.66 -7.42
N HIS A 4 -12.45 21.14 -6.27
CA HIS A 4 -11.61 21.17 -5.07
C HIS A 4 -10.57 20.07 -5.20
N CYS A 5 -9.48 20.38 -5.91
CA CYS A 5 -8.25 19.61 -5.81
C CYS A 5 -7.71 19.82 -4.39
N ARG A 6 -8.20 19.02 -3.43
CA ARG A 6 -7.77 19.08 -2.05
C ARG A 6 -6.36 18.51 -2.00
N LEU A 7 -5.37 19.36 -1.76
CA LEU A 7 -3.99 18.91 -1.62
C LEU A 7 -3.92 17.88 -0.48
N ILE A 8 -3.50 16.65 -0.79
CA ILE A 8 -3.29 15.61 0.22
C ILE A 8 -2.16 16.09 1.12
N LYS A 9 -2.45 16.19 2.42
CA LYS A 9 -1.43 16.54 3.39
C LYS A 9 -0.37 15.43 3.44
N SER A 10 0.90 15.84 3.49
CA SER A 10 2.02 14.91 3.50
C SER A 10 3.02 15.22 4.59
N GLN A 11 3.65 14.17 5.11
CA GLN A 11 4.88 14.34 5.87
C GLN A 11 5.98 14.88 4.95
N ASP A 12 6.66 15.95 5.35
CA ASP A 12 7.81 16.47 4.63
C ASP A 12 9.02 15.52 4.82
N PRO A 13 9.63 14.99 3.74
CA PRO A 13 10.77 14.10 3.88
C PRO A 13 11.99 14.83 4.45
N ARG A 14 12.44 14.43 5.64
CA ARG A 14 13.58 15.05 6.35
C ARG A 14 14.97 14.63 5.83
N GLY A 15 15.03 14.08 4.62
CA GLY A 15 16.24 13.55 3.99
C GLY A 15 16.19 12.04 3.74
N ARG A 16 17.16 11.52 2.97
CA ARG A 16 17.14 10.17 2.35
C ARG A 16 16.88 9.01 3.33
N PHE A 17 17.51 9.06 4.50
CA PHE A 17 17.41 8.00 5.53
C PHE A 17 16.76 8.49 6.83
N ALA A 18 16.65 9.80 7.02
CA ALA A 18 16.12 10.40 8.24
C ALA A 18 14.67 9.96 8.48
N THR A 19 13.84 9.94 7.43
CA THR A 19 12.44 9.52 7.55
C THR A 19 12.30 8.05 7.90
N ALA A 20 13.12 7.17 7.31
CA ALA A 20 13.11 5.74 7.62
C ALA A 20 13.54 5.47 9.07
N VAL A 21 14.59 6.14 9.55
CA VAL A 21 15.06 6.01 10.94
C VAL A 21 14.00 6.52 11.91
N GLN A 22 13.33 7.63 11.59
CA GLN A 22 12.25 8.15 12.41
C GLN A 22 11.07 7.19 12.46
N PHE A 23 10.65 6.66 11.31
CA PHE A 23 9.60 5.64 11.22
C PHE A 23 9.93 4.43 12.10
N TYR A 24 11.18 3.94 12.05
CA TYR A 24 11.63 2.82 12.88
C TYR A 24 11.54 3.13 14.38
N ARG A 25 11.94 4.33 14.80
CA ARG A 25 11.87 4.77 16.20
C ARG A 25 10.42 4.95 16.67
N GLN A 26 9.57 5.58 15.87
CA GLN A 26 8.17 5.82 16.21
C GLN A 26 7.33 4.54 16.23
N SER A 27 7.67 3.58 15.38
CA SER A 27 7.01 2.26 15.34
C SER A 27 7.55 1.27 16.37
N ASP A 28 8.48 1.68 17.24
CA ASP A 28 9.12 0.82 18.24
C ASP A 28 9.68 -0.47 17.61
N GLY A 29 10.50 -0.28 16.57
CA GLY A 29 11.08 -1.38 15.80
C GLY A 29 10.04 -2.22 15.05
N PHE A 30 9.07 -1.57 14.39
CA PHE A 30 7.96 -2.18 13.67
C PHE A 30 6.89 -2.89 14.53
N THR A 31 7.02 -2.93 15.86
CA THR A 31 6.03 -3.60 16.74
C THR A 31 4.72 -2.81 16.87
N LYS A 32 4.76 -1.49 16.72
CA LYS A 32 3.64 -0.56 16.98
C LYS A 32 3.28 0.31 15.77
N ILE A 33 3.45 -0.21 14.55
CA ILE A 33 3.13 0.53 13.31
C ILE A 33 1.67 1.03 13.31
N HIS A 34 0.73 0.23 13.79
CA HIS A 34 -0.69 0.62 13.87
C HIS A 34 -0.92 1.87 14.75
N LYS A 35 -0.10 2.08 15.80
CA LYS A 35 -0.18 3.29 16.64
C LYS A 35 0.35 4.52 15.90
N LEU A 36 1.42 4.34 15.11
CA LEU A 36 1.91 5.40 14.24
C LEU A 36 0.82 5.79 13.22
N ALA A 37 0.20 4.83 12.54
CA ALA A 37 -0.91 5.12 11.62
C ALA A 37 -2.06 5.89 12.29
N GLN A 38 -2.45 5.52 13.52
CA GLN A 38 -3.45 6.27 14.30
C GLN A 38 -3.02 7.70 14.63
N GLN A 39 -1.74 7.94 14.92
CA GLN A 39 -1.22 9.29 15.15
C GLN A 39 -1.26 10.11 13.86
N LEU A 40 -0.80 9.53 12.74
CA LEU A 40 -0.81 10.21 11.45
C LEU A 40 -2.21 10.56 10.96
N PHE A 41 -3.19 9.69 11.22
CA PHE A 41 -4.59 9.98 10.96
C PHE A 41 -5.08 11.20 11.74
N LYS A 42 -4.68 11.36 13.01
CA LYS A 42 -5.06 12.53 13.83
C LYS A 42 -4.41 13.82 13.31
N ASP A 43 -3.15 13.76 12.87
CA ASP A 43 -2.39 14.94 12.46
C ASP A 43 -2.75 15.41 11.03
N TYR A 44 -2.89 14.46 10.11
CA TYR A 44 -3.06 14.73 8.67
C TYR A 44 -4.49 14.50 8.17
N GLY A 45 -5.30 13.76 8.92
CA GLY A 45 -6.68 13.44 8.58
C GLY A 45 -6.82 12.10 7.85
N PRO A 46 -7.98 11.87 7.21
CA PRO A 46 -8.37 10.56 6.68
C PRO A 46 -7.63 10.09 5.43
N ILE A 47 -7.07 11.03 4.66
CA ILE A 47 -6.25 10.76 3.50
C ILE A 47 -4.93 11.52 3.66
N TYR A 48 -3.83 10.80 3.75
CA TYR A 48 -2.51 11.40 3.93
C TYR A 48 -1.41 10.62 3.20
N LYS A 49 -0.33 11.33 2.85
CA LYS A 49 0.84 10.76 2.19
C LYS A 49 1.98 10.56 3.19
N GLU A 50 2.48 9.34 3.28
CA GLU A 50 3.63 8.94 4.11
C GLU A 50 4.85 8.63 3.23
N ASN A 51 6.01 9.16 3.61
CA ASN A 51 7.28 8.98 2.91
C ASN A 51 8.22 8.07 3.73
N VAL A 52 7.99 6.76 3.77
CA VAL A 52 8.84 5.84 4.56
C VAL A 52 10.26 5.72 3.97
N SER A 53 10.40 5.83 2.65
CA SER A 53 11.65 5.74 1.88
C SER A 53 11.67 6.78 0.74
N ASP A 54 12.84 7.01 0.17
CA ASP A 54 13.09 7.92 -0.96
C ASP A 54 12.49 7.46 -2.30
N LYS A 55 12.00 6.22 -2.41
CA LYS A 55 11.61 5.64 -3.72
C LYS A 55 10.13 5.67 -4.03
N THR A 56 9.24 5.46 -3.06
CA THR A 56 7.79 5.42 -3.32
C THR A 56 7.01 5.92 -2.11
N PRO A 57 6.34 7.08 -2.19
CA PRO A 57 5.40 7.50 -1.17
C PRO A 57 4.20 6.56 -1.12
N VAL A 58 3.67 6.32 0.08
CA VAL A 58 2.42 5.57 0.30
C VAL A 58 1.32 6.57 0.64
N VAL A 59 0.17 6.46 -0.02
CA VAL A 59 -1.03 7.21 0.35
C VAL A 59 -1.92 6.30 1.18
N HIS A 60 -2.24 6.73 2.39
CA HIS A 60 -3.14 6.04 3.30
C HIS A 60 -4.54 6.60 3.14
N ILE A 61 -5.52 5.69 3.07
CA ILE A 61 -6.94 5.99 2.99
C ILE A 61 -7.60 5.23 4.14
N MET A 62 -8.19 5.97 5.08
CA MET A 62 -8.66 5.40 6.35
C MET A 62 -10.18 5.42 6.51
N GLU A 63 -10.90 6.15 5.65
CA GLU A 63 -12.37 6.24 5.70
C GLU A 63 -13.05 5.20 4.79
N PRO A 64 -14.10 4.50 5.27
CA PRO A 64 -14.77 3.46 4.49
C PRO A 64 -15.32 3.94 3.14
N ALA A 65 -15.87 5.15 3.08
CA ALA A 65 -16.45 5.72 1.85
C ALA A 65 -15.37 5.98 0.76
N ASP A 66 -14.18 6.40 1.18
CA ASP A 66 -13.05 6.64 0.28
C ASP A 66 -12.46 5.29 -0.21
N ILE A 67 -12.39 4.29 0.67
CA ILE A 67 -11.99 2.92 0.32
C ILE A 67 -12.95 2.34 -0.72
N GLU A 68 -14.26 2.49 -0.52
CA GLU A 68 -15.27 2.04 -1.50
C GLU A 68 -15.08 2.72 -2.86
N THR A 69 -14.80 4.03 -2.86
CA THR A 69 -14.56 4.79 -4.08
C THR A 69 -13.34 4.26 -4.84
N VAL A 70 -12.22 4.03 -4.15
CA VAL A 70 -11.01 3.45 -4.77
C VAL A 70 -11.27 2.04 -5.25
N PHE A 71 -11.92 1.21 -4.44
CA PHE A 71 -12.23 -0.18 -4.78
C PHE A 71 -13.10 -0.29 -6.04
N ARG A 72 -14.10 0.59 -6.20
CA ARG A 72 -14.95 0.64 -7.41
C ARG A 72 -14.22 1.20 -8.63
N ALA A 73 -13.22 2.05 -8.41
CA ALA A 73 -12.39 2.61 -9.47
C ALA A 73 -11.20 1.71 -9.86
N GLU A 74 -10.89 0.67 -9.08
CA GLU A 74 -9.87 -0.30 -9.41
C GLU A 74 -10.23 -1.02 -10.73
N GLY A 75 -9.24 -1.18 -11.60
CA GLY A 75 -9.42 -1.91 -12.86
C GLY A 75 -9.55 -3.42 -12.65
N LYS A 76 -9.81 -4.14 -13.74
CA LYS A 76 -9.93 -5.62 -13.76
C LYS A 76 -8.78 -6.37 -13.08
N TYR A 77 -7.59 -5.77 -13.02
CA TYR A 77 -6.39 -6.37 -12.46
C TYR A 77 -5.81 -5.46 -11.37
N PRO A 78 -6.27 -5.57 -10.11
CA PRO A 78 -5.71 -4.78 -9.02
C PRO A 78 -4.25 -5.20 -8.78
N HIS A 79 -3.35 -4.22 -8.74
CA HIS A 79 -1.94 -4.48 -8.43
C HIS A 79 -1.74 -4.49 -6.91
N ARG A 80 -1.23 -5.61 -6.39
CA ARG A 80 -0.76 -5.73 -5.00
C ARG A 80 0.71 -6.18 -5.05
N PRO A 81 1.66 -5.46 -4.43
CA PRO A 81 3.06 -5.84 -4.48
C PRO A 81 3.26 -7.28 -3.97
N PRO A 82 3.91 -8.16 -4.75
CA PRO A 82 4.11 -9.54 -4.33
C PRO A 82 5.24 -9.66 -3.30
N LEU A 83 5.28 -10.78 -2.58
CA LEU A 83 6.43 -11.13 -1.75
C LEU A 83 7.48 -11.84 -2.60
N ASP A 84 8.51 -11.11 -3.05
CA ASP A 84 9.60 -11.65 -3.89
C ASP A 84 10.25 -12.92 -3.30
N GLY A 85 10.40 -12.97 -1.97
CA GLY A 85 10.95 -14.15 -1.30
C GLY A 85 10.06 -15.39 -1.45
N MET A 86 8.74 -15.22 -1.39
CA MET A 86 7.77 -16.31 -1.56
C MET A 86 7.69 -16.76 -3.01
N ILE A 87 7.76 -15.83 -3.96
CA ILE A 87 7.85 -16.14 -5.39
C ILE A 87 9.06 -17.03 -5.64
N LYS A 88 10.26 -16.56 -5.28
CA LYS A 88 11.50 -17.31 -5.51
C LYS A 88 11.48 -18.70 -4.85
N HIS A 89 10.93 -18.80 -3.64
CA HIS A 89 10.81 -20.07 -2.93
C HIS A 89 9.90 -21.06 -3.66
N ARG A 90 8.74 -20.60 -4.14
CA ARG A 90 7.74 -21.43 -4.81
C ARG A 90 8.18 -21.82 -6.21
N GLU A 91 8.79 -20.90 -6.97
CA GLU A 91 9.39 -21.16 -8.28
C GLU A 91 10.45 -22.26 -8.19
N LYS A 92 11.35 -22.19 -7.21
CA LYS A 92 12.39 -23.21 -6.99
C LYS A 92 11.81 -24.60 -6.68
N LYS A 93 10.61 -24.66 -6.10
CA LYS A 93 9.93 -25.91 -5.72
C LYS A 93 8.91 -26.37 -6.78
N GLY A 94 8.74 -25.65 -7.88
CA GLY A 94 7.68 -25.91 -8.86
C GLY A 94 6.27 -25.79 -8.27
N GLN A 95 6.11 -24.97 -7.23
CA GLN A 95 4.85 -24.77 -6.53
C GLN A 95 4.06 -23.60 -7.11
N PHE A 96 2.74 -23.71 -7.07
CA PHE A 96 1.83 -22.63 -7.43
C PHE A 96 2.06 -21.39 -6.56
N LEU A 97 2.15 -20.21 -7.19
CA LEU A 97 2.52 -18.95 -6.54
C LEU A 97 1.49 -18.43 -5.51
N GLY A 98 0.26 -18.93 -5.55
CA GLY A 98 -0.83 -18.49 -4.68
C GLY A 98 -1.43 -17.15 -5.11
N PHE A 99 -2.71 -16.95 -4.79
CA PHE A 99 -3.47 -15.75 -5.18
C PHE A 99 -2.80 -14.42 -4.80
N GLU A 100 -2.20 -14.37 -3.62
CA GLU A 100 -1.55 -13.17 -3.07
C GLU A 100 -0.37 -12.68 -3.92
N ASN A 101 0.39 -13.59 -4.52
CA ASN A 101 1.57 -13.20 -5.32
C ASN A 101 1.22 -13.01 -6.80
N ILE A 102 0.08 -13.52 -7.27
CA ILE A 102 -0.30 -13.49 -8.70
C ILE A 102 -0.99 -12.16 -9.07
N SER A 103 -1.67 -11.50 -8.12
CA SER A 103 -2.27 -10.17 -8.31
C SER A 103 -1.23 -9.09 -8.67
N GLY A 104 -0.02 -9.22 -8.13
CA GLY A 104 1.10 -8.31 -8.40
C GLY A 104 1.86 -8.57 -9.70
N LEU A 105 1.67 -9.73 -10.32
CA LEU A 105 2.38 -10.09 -11.54
C LEU A 105 1.79 -9.36 -12.74
N LYS A 106 2.68 -8.94 -13.65
CA LYS A 106 2.49 -8.00 -14.78
C LYS A 106 1.28 -8.22 -15.70
N ASN A 107 0.48 -9.26 -15.51
CA ASN A 107 -0.67 -9.54 -16.37
C ASN A 107 -1.99 -9.83 -15.68
N GLY A 108 -2.10 -10.06 -14.35
CA GLY A 108 -3.37 -10.26 -13.62
C GLY A 108 -4.38 -11.30 -14.16
N ARG A 109 -4.16 -11.87 -15.36
CA ARG A 109 -5.06 -12.76 -16.09
C ARG A 109 -5.26 -14.07 -15.35
N GLU A 110 -4.19 -14.54 -14.71
CA GLU A 110 -4.24 -15.74 -13.89
C GLU A 110 -5.01 -15.50 -12.59
N TYR A 111 -4.89 -14.30 -11.99
CA TYR A 111 -5.69 -13.92 -10.83
C TYR A 111 -7.19 -13.93 -11.17
N VAL A 112 -7.59 -13.30 -12.28
CA VAL A 112 -9.00 -13.28 -12.73
C VAL A 112 -9.50 -14.64 -13.24
N ARG A 113 -8.62 -15.49 -13.79
CA ARG A 113 -8.97 -16.86 -14.15
C ARG A 113 -9.39 -17.68 -12.94
N LEU A 114 -8.68 -17.51 -11.82
CA LEU A 114 -8.92 -18.27 -10.60
C LEU A 114 -9.98 -17.65 -9.69
N TRP A 115 -10.21 -16.34 -9.81
CA TRP A 115 -11.28 -15.62 -9.13
C TRP A 115 -12.19 -14.90 -10.15
N PRO A 116 -13.12 -15.63 -10.79
CA PRO A 116 -14.11 -15.01 -11.66
C PRO A 116 -15.02 -14.12 -10.81
N LEU A 117 -14.89 -12.80 -10.99
CA LEU A 117 -15.85 -11.84 -10.45
C LEU A 117 -17.15 -12.02 -11.23
N ASN A 118 -18.18 -12.56 -10.58
CA ASN A 118 -19.56 -12.63 -11.07
C ASN A 118 -20.17 -11.22 -11.17
#